data_AF-A0A935MZF4-F1
#
_entry.id   AF-A0A935MZF4-F1
#
_cell.length_a   1.000
_cell.length_b   1.000
_cell.length_c   1.000
_cell.angle_alpha   90.00
_cell.angle_beta   90.00
_cell.angle_gamma   90.00
#
_symmetry.space_group_name_H-M   'P 1'
#
loop_
_entity.id
_entity.type
_entity.pdbx_description
1 polymer ?
#
loop_
_entity_poly.entity_id
_entity_poly.type
_entity_poly.pdbx_seq_one_letter_code
_entity_poly.pdbx_strand_id
1 'polypeptide(L)'
;MGRISLHKISWRWHKHAVLGLSLLGWLLLLSGCATNDPFTNLEEWKEIQSQNFIVYTNAKEKVALDFAKEFEVFRAAALKITTIPPFEEINPVRIYLFKNENSFALFRPAKRVDGYFIQNKNYIALYAIPFEVNPQYPIIYHEYIHYLISKHSSTIPNWYNEGLATMFETFELSNGKITFGNPQYHRWMFLKHEANWIPMREFLFDQIDYIHNNDELTHAHSQAWALMHYFIFGKEGNMAKLGQYIYLVNNGYDHDKALLSTFGLTPEELLQEVKRYVSKDALPYSTMKIEAAAINTPYHVRSLKENEARQAIQDLKNQIDGFRDNASNQDKQEK
;
A
#
# COMPACT_ATOMS: atom_id res chain seq x y z
N MET A 1 -45.26 40.33 -22.87
CA MET A 1 -44.26 41.30 -23.37
C MET A 1 -44.19 42.48 -22.39
N GLY A 2 -42.98 42.95 -22.07
CA GLY A 2 -42.69 44.18 -21.28
C GLY A 2 -42.79 43.99 -19.76
N ARG A 3 -41.74 43.78 -18.95
CA ARG A 3 -40.41 44.41 -18.77
C ARG A 3 -40.46 45.80 -18.09
N ILE A 4 -39.61 45.92 -17.07
CA ILE A 4 -38.99 47.15 -16.49
C ILE A 4 -39.78 47.82 -15.36
N SER A 5 -39.21 48.49 -14.33
CA SER A 5 -38.08 48.29 -13.41
C SER A 5 -38.06 49.49 -12.43
N LEU A 6 -37.40 49.30 -11.27
CA LEU A 6 -36.56 50.26 -10.52
C LEU A 6 -37.15 51.39 -9.64
N HIS A 7 -36.39 51.57 -8.53
CA HIS A 7 -36.08 52.79 -7.75
C HIS A 7 -37.03 53.15 -6.59
N LYS A 8 -36.62 53.59 -5.38
CA LYS A 8 -35.41 54.24 -4.78
C LYS A 8 -35.51 54.04 -3.24
N ILE A 9 -34.46 53.66 -2.49
CA ILE A 9 -33.51 54.47 -1.68
C ILE A 9 -34.09 55.66 -0.86
N SER A 10 -34.05 55.55 0.48
CA SER A 10 -33.48 56.51 1.49
C SER A 10 -33.50 55.81 2.89
N TRP A 11 -32.43 55.65 3.68
CA TRP A 11 -31.63 56.59 4.52
C TRP A 11 -32.50 57.55 5.36
N ARG A 12 -32.35 57.73 6.69
CA ARG A 12 -31.46 57.22 7.75
C ARG A 12 -31.98 57.78 9.10
N TRP A 13 -31.75 57.06 10.23
CA TRP A 13 -31.71 57.53 11.65
C TRP A 13 -33.02 57.95 12.35
N HIS A 14 -33.26 57.77 13.67
CA HIS A 14 -32.40 57.42 14.80
C HIS A 14 -33.24 57.04 16.05
N LYS A 15 -32.68 56.11 16.85
CA LYS A 15 -32.71 56.03 18.33
C LYS A 15 -34.02 55.63 19.04
N HIS A 16 -34.04 54.43 19.63
CA HIS A 16 -33.84 54.21 21.08
C HIS A 16 -34.31 52.79 21.46
N ALA A 17 -33.37 51.91 21.80
CA ALA A 17 -33.62 50.79 22.72
C ALA A 17 -32.26 50.25 23.21
N VAL A 18 -31.77 50.88 24.27
CA VAL A 18 -30.77 50.31 25.17
C VAL A 18 -31.49 49.21 25.95
N LEU A 19 -30.95 47.99 25.95
CA LEU A 19 -30.99 46.96 27.02
C LEU A 19 -30.83 45.57 26.39
N GLY A 20 -29.71 44.90 26.69
CA GLY A 20 -29.51 43.48 26.32
C GLY A 20 -28.11 43.09 25.86
N LEU A 21 -27.04 43.77 26.29
CA LEU A 21 -25.66 43.33 26.04
C LEU A 21 -25.02 42.94 27.38
N SER A 22 -25.17 41.69 27.82
CA SER A 22 -24.27 41.14 28.85
C SER A 22 -24.24 39.61 29.07
N LEU A 23 -24.93 38.76 28.29
CA LEU A 23 -24.89 37.29 28.58
C LEU A 23 -24.72 36.33 27.40
N LEU A 24 -24.58 36.81 26.16
CA LEU A 24 -24.38 35.93 24.98
C LEU A 24 -23.01 36.04 24.29
N GLY A 25 -22.11 36.89 24.82
CA GLY A 25 -20.79 37.14 24.24
C GLY A 25 -19.63 36.30 24.82
N TRP A 26 -19.89 35.45 25.82
CA TRP A 26 -18.86 34.69 26.55
C TRP A 26 -19.05 33.16 26.48
N LEU A 27 -19.74 32.66 25.45
CA LEU A 27 -19.95 31.22 25.23
C LEU A 27 -19.48 30.75 23.84
N LEU A 28 -18.79 31.59 23.08
CA LEU A 28 -18.28 31.26 21.73
C LEU A 28 -16.74 31.23 21.62
N LEU A 29 -16.03 31.12 22.75
CA LEU A 29 -14.57 30.94 22.80
C LEU A 29 -14.13 29.58 23.39
N LEU A 30 -15.04 28.61 23.45
CA LEU A 30 -14.72 27.20 23.73
C LEU A 30 -14.97 26.31 22.51
N SER A 31 -14.79 26.84 21.31
CA SER A 31 -14.38 26.01 20.18
C SER A 31 -12.92 25.60 20.43
N GLY A 32 -12.72 24.77 21.46
CA GLY A 32 -11.43 24.17 21.72
C GLY A 32 -10.96 23.56 20.42
N CYS A 33 -9.80 23.99 19.93
CA CYS A 33 -9.04 23.16 19.01
C CYS A 33 -8.95 21.81 19.71
N ALA A 34 -9.73 20.82 19.25
CA ALA A 34 -9.59 19.45 19.69
C ALA A 34 -8.20 19.05 19.23
N THR A 35 -7.20 19.31 20.06
CA THR A 35 -5.88 18.75 19.91
C THR A 35 -6.11 17.26 20.06
N ASN A 36 -6.09 16.54 18.94
CA ASN A 36 -6.04 15.09 18.98
C ASN A 36 -4.74 14.75 19.73
N ASP A 37 -4.86 14.48 21.03
CA ASP A 37 -3.73 13.99 21.83
C ASP A 37 -3.63 12.49 21.57
N PRO A 38 -2.51 12.01 20.98
CA PRO A 38 -2.33 10.60 20.65
C PRO A 38 -2.30 9.70 21.90
N PHE A 39 -2.17 10.28 23.09
CA PHE A 39 -2.15 9.57 24.37
C PHE A 39 -3.49 9.61 25.12
N THR A 40 -4.58 9.96 24.44
CA THR A 40 -5.93 9.81 24.99
C THR A 40 -6.44 8.38 24.81
N ASN A 41 -7.24 7.91 25.78
CA ASN A 41 -7.86 6.59 25.79
C ASN A 41 -6.85 5.42 25.62
N LEU A 42 -5.70 5.49 26.31
CA LEU A 42 -4.66 4.46 26.26
C LEU A 42 -5.16 3.09 26.72
N GLU A 43 -6.17 3.07 27.59
CA GLU A 43 -6.86 1.87 28.08
C GLU A 43 -7.64 1.12 26.99
N GLU A 44 -7.92 1.73 25.84
CA GLU A 44 -8.56 1.04 24.70
C GLU A 44 -7.59 0.11 23.96
N TRP A 45 -6.27 0.33 24.11
CA TRP A 45 -5.26 -0.34 23.32
C TRP A 45 -5.02 -1.79 23.74
N LYS A 46 -4.85 -2.63 22.74
CA LYS A 46 -4.60 -4.06 22.85
C LYS A 46 -3.39 -4.43 22.01
N GLU A 47 -2.80 -5.56 22.39
CA GLU A 47 -1.82 -6.27 21.60
C GLU A 47 -2.45 -7.60 21.13
N ILE A 48 -2.31 -7.89 19.85
CA ILE A 48 -2.61 -9.20 19.27
C ILE A 48 -1.30 -9.79 18.76
N GLN A 49 -0.85 -10.87 19.37
CA GLN A 49 0.30 -11.62 18.91
C GLN A 49 -0.15 -12.81 18.06
N SER A 50 0.46 -12.94 16.88
CA SER A 50 0.32 -14.04 15.94
C SER A 50 1.68 -14.69 15.67
N GLN A 51 1.78 -15.59 14.69
CA GLN A 51 3.03 -16.28 14.38
C GLN A 51 4.09 -15.33 13.80
N ASN A 52 3.67 -14.39 12.96
CA ASN A 52 4.57 -13.50 12.21
C ASN A 52 4.38 -12.02 12.54
N PHE A 53 3.28 -11.65 13.22
CA PHE A 53 2.92 -10.26 13.48
C PHE A 53 2.62 -9.96 14.94
N ILE A 54 2.91 -8.72 15.34
CA ILE A 54 2.42 -8.10 16.57
C ILE A 54 1.54 -6.93 16.18
N VAL A 55 0.25 -6.96 16.50
CA VAL A 55 -0.70 -5.88 16.19
C VAL A 55 -0.98 -5.06 17.43
N TYR A 56 -0.65 -3.77 17.41
CA TYR A 56 -1.07 -2.78 18.38
C TYR A 56 -2.32 -2.06 17.86
N THR A 57 -3.41 -2.07 18.64
CA THR A 57 -4.70 -1.58 18.14
C THR A 57 -5.61 -1.03 19.22
N ASN A 58 -6.33 0.05 18.90
CA ASN A 58 -7.50 0.51 19.65
C ASN A 58 -8.82 0.21 18.93
N ALA A 59 -8.79 -0.59 17.86
CA ALA A 59 -9.98 -1.03 17.15
C ALA A 59 -10.80 -2.05 17.96
N LYS A 60 -12.01 -2.34 17.49
CA LYS A 60 -12.82 -3.43 18.05
C LYS A 60 -12.06 -4.75 17.88
N GLU A 61 -12.00 -5.55 18.95
CA GLU A 61 -11.20 -6.78 19.00
C GLU A 61 -11.50 -7.73 17.84
N LYS A 62 -12.77 -7.96 17.52
CA LYS A 62 -13.17 -8.78 16.37
C LYS A 62 -12.54 -8.29 15.06
N VAL A 63 -12.59 -6.98 14.80
CA VAL A 63 -12.05 -6.39 13.55
C VAL A 63 -10.54 -6.55 13.49
N ALA A 64 -9.85 -6.32 14.60
CA ALA A 64 -8.40 -6.47 14.65
C ALA A 64 -7.94 -7.93 14.53
N LEU A 65 -8.70 -8.88 15.12
CA LEU A 65 -8.46 -10.31 14.97
C LEU A 65 -8.70 -10.79 13.54
N ASP A 66 -9.77 -10.33 12.90
CA ASP A 66 -10.07 -10.68 11.51
C ASP A 66 -8.96 -10.17 10.58
N PHE A 67 -8.52 -8.92 10.76
CA PHE A 67 -7.36 -8.37 10.06
C PHE A 67 -6.08 -9.20 10.27
N ALA A 68 -5.75 -9.54 11.52
CA ALA A 68 -4.55 -10.32 11.81
C ALA A 68 -4.58 -11.70 11.12
N LYS A 69 -5.75 -12.35 11.10
CA LYS A 69 -5.94 -13.64 10.41
C LYS A 69 -5.77 -13.54 8.91
N GLU A 70 -6.40 -12.54 8.30
CA GLU A 70 -6.31 -12.33 6.86
C GLU A 70 -4.87 -11.97 6.44
N PHE A 71 -4.15 -11.23 7.27
CA PHE A 71 -2.76 -10.88 7.00
C PHE A 71 -1.80 -12.07 7.13
N GLU A 72 -2.03 -12.97 8.08
CA GLU A 72 -1.32 -14.26 8.17
C GLU A 72 -1.60 -15.15 6.94
N VAL A 73 -2.86 -15.22 6.51
CA VAL A 73 -3.25 -15.93 5.29
C VAL A 73 -2.56 -15.32 4.06
N PHE A 74 -2.57 -14.00 3.93
CA PHE A 74 -1.89 -13.28 2.86
C PHE A 74 -0.40 -13.62 2.85
N ARG A 75 0.30 -13.53 3.99
CA ARG A 75 1.73 -13.87 4.10
C ARG A 75 1.99 -15.31 3.65
N ALA A 76 1.20 -16.27 4.15
CA ALA A 76 1.36 -17.68 3.79
C ALA A 76 1.16 -17.92 2.29
N ALA A 77 0.16 -17.28 1.69
CA ALA A 77 -0.10 -17.35 0.27
C ALA A 77 1.00 -16.68 -0.56
N ALA A 78 1.45 -15.50 -0.14
CA ALA A 78 2.53 -14.76 -0.78
C ALA A 78 3.80 -15.61 -0.83
N LEU A 79 4.25 -16.17 0.29
CA LEU A 79 5.43 -17.06 0.31
C LEU A 79 5.28 -18.28 -0.60
N LYS A 80 4.08 -18.88 -0.65
CA LYS A 80 3.80 -20.02 -1.53
C LYS A 80 3.84 -19.63 -3.02
N ILE A 81 3.32 -18.46 -3.37
CA ILE A 81 3.27 -17.96 -4.76
C ILE A 81 4.65 -17.47 -5.22
N THR A 82 5.36 -16.72 -4.39
CA THR A 82 6.65 -16.13 -4.73
C THR A 82 7.80 -17.12 -4.61
N THR A 83 7.60 -18.26 -3.95
CA THR A 83 8.61 -19.29 -3.69
C THR A 83 9.84 -18.76 -2.94
N ILE A 84 9.69 -17.66 -2.22
CA ILE A 84 10.74 -17.10 -1.38
C ILE A 84 11.13 -18.15 -0.34
N PRO A 85 12.44 -18.47 -0.19
CA PRO A 85 12.88 -19.46 0.78
C PRO A 85 12.41 -19.12 2.21
N PRO A 86 12.14 -20.13 3.05
CA PRO A 86 11.84 -19.89 4.46
C PRO A 86 12.95 -19.07 5.13
N PHE A 87 12.55 -18.09 5.93
CA PHE A 87 13.44 -17.27 6.73
C PHE A 87 12.90 -17.12 8.14
N GLU A 88 13.80 -16.95 9.11
CA GLU A 88 13.42 -16.63 10.49
C GLU A 88 13.09 -15.16 10.62
N GLU A 89 11.94 -14.87 11.22
CA GLU A 89 11.50 -13.51 11.49
C GLU A 89 12.17 -13.01 12.77
N ILE A 90 13.41 -12.53 12.67
CA ILE A 90 14.19 -12.03 13.82
C ILE A 90 13.46 -10.86 14.50
N ASN A 91 12.77 -10.03 13.71
CA ASN A 91 11.99 -8.90 14.19
C ASN A 91 10.58 -8.99 13.62
N PRO A 92 9.58 -9.47 14.39
CA PRO A 92 8.20 -9.53 13.94
C PRO A 92 7.72 -8.20 13.36
N VAL A 93 6.95 -8.28 12.29
CA VAL A 93 6.34 -7.09 11.70
C VAL A 93 5.28 -6.56 12.67
N ARG A 94 5.46 -5.32 13.08
CA ARG A 94 4.60 -4.62 14.02
C ARG A 94 3.56 -3.82 13.24
N ILE A 95 2.29 -4.05 13.54
CA ILE A 95 1.17 -3.41 12.84
C ILE A 95 0.42 -2.51 13.80
N TYR A 96 0.32 -1.23 13.48
CA TYR A 96 -0.48 -0.26 14.20
C TYR A 96 -1.81 -0.08 13.50
N LEU A 97 -2.83 -0.79 14.00
CA LEU A 97 -4.18 -0.78 13.44
C LEU A 97 -5.08 0.16 14.24
N PHE A 98 -5.28 1.36 13.71
CA PHE A 98 -6.10 2.38 14.34
C PHE A 98 -7.60 2.11 14.15
N LYS A 99 -8.44 2.48 15.11
CA LYS A 99 -9.90 2.23 15.06
C LYS A 99 -10.61 2.95 13.91
N ASN A 100 -10.09 4.08 13.46
CA ASN A 100 -10.63 4.89 12.37
C ASN A 100 -9.60 5.91 11.87
N GLU A 101 -9.95 6.56 10.76
CA GLU A 101 -9.16 7.64 10.15
C GLU A 101 -8.78 8.75 11.14
N ASN A 102 -9.71 9.20 12.00
CA ASN A 102 -9.43 10.26 12.96
C ASN A 102 -8.32 9.90 13.94
N SER A 103 -8.31 8.67 14.46
CA SER A 103 -7.25 8.18 15.34
C SER A 103 -5.91 7.96 14.63
N PHE A 104 -5.94 7.71 13.32
CA PHE A 104 -4.74 7.55 12.49
C PHE A 104 -4.16 8.89 12.01
N ALA A 105 -4.96 9.95 11.92
CA ALA A 105 -4.60 11.23 11.28
C ALA A 105 -3.26 11.82 11.76
N LEU A 106 -2.93 11.69 13.05
CA LEU A 106 -1.67 12.20 13.62
C LEU A 106 -0.43 11.44 13.15
N PHE A 107 -0.61 10.18 12.75
CA PHE A 107 0.44 9.25 12.35
C PHE A 107 0.59 9.14 10.83
N ARG A 108 -0.19 9.90 10.05
CA ARG A 108 -0.07 9.92 8.58
C ARG A 108 1.22 10.62 8.14
N PRO A 109 2.11 10.01 7.34
CA PRO A 109 3.31 10.69 6.85
C PRO A 109 2.96 11.91 5.97
N ALA A 110 1.89 11.82 5.18
CA ALA A 110 1.36 12.91 4.36
C ALA A 110 -0.18 12.89 4.30
N LYS A 111 -0.80 14.00 3.87
CA LYS A 111 -2.27 14.20 3.92
C LYS A 111 -3.10 13.13 3.20
N ARG A 112 -2.57 12.53 2.13
CA ARG A 112 -3.28 11.56 1.26
C ARG A 112 -2.85 10.10 1.48
N VAL A 113 -2.12 9.82 2.57
CA VAL A 113 -1.67 8.46 2.87
C VAL A 113 -2.63 7.80 3.84
N ASP A 114 -3.32 6.76 3.37
CA ASP A 114 -4.29 6.01 4.17
C ASP A 114 -3.69 4.81 4.91
N GLY A 115 -2.52 4.33 4.49
CA GLY A 115 -1.72 3.33 5.20
C GLY A 115 -0.33 3.28 4.60
N TYR A 116 0.66 2.78 5.35
CA TYR A 116 2.04 2.70 4.90
C TYR A 116 2.82 1.58 5.58
N PHE A 117 3.95 1.21 4.98
CA PHE A 117 4.93 0.31 5.57
C PHE A 117 6.32 0.98 5.57
N ILE A 118 6.92 1.10 6.75
CA ILE A 118 8.34 1.41 6.92
C ILE A 118 9.16 0.10 6.96
N GLN A 119 9.65 -0.33 5.79
CA GLN A 119 10.30 -1.65 5.61
C GLN A 119 11.52 -1.86 6.53
N ASN A 120 12.44 -0.89 6.60
CA ASN A 120 13.67 -0.99 7.41
C ASN A 120 13.43 -1.07 8.93
N LYS A 121 12.19 -0.86 9.37
CA LYS A 121 11.81 -0.94 10.78
C LYS A 121 10.76 -2.00 11.07
N ASN A 122 10.27 -2.70 10.04
CA ASN A 122 9.22 -3.69 10.14
C ASN A 122 7.91 -3.13 10.73
N TYR A 123 7.48 -1.92 10.32
CA TYR A 123 6.24 -1.30 10.81
C TYR A 123 5.21 -1.03 9.73
N ILE A 124 4.01 -1.54 9.91
CA ILE A 124 2.83 -1.16 9.13
C ILE A 124 1.96 -0.27 10.00
N ALA A 125 1.39 0.80 9.45
CA ALA A 125 0.36 1.57 10.13
C ALA A 125 -0.77 1.93 9.17
N LEU A 126 -2.00 1.75 9.66
CA LEU A 126 -3.22 1.85 8.88
C LEU A 126 -4.44 1.96 9.82
N TYR A 127 -5.63 2.21 9.29
CA TYR A 127 -6.85 2.21 10.09
C TYR A 127 -7.86 1.16 9.64
N ALA A 128 -8.64 0.68 10.62
CA ALA A 128 -9.61 -0.38 10.46
C ALA A 128 -10.81 0.09 9.63
N ILE A 129 -10.86 -0.40 8.40
CA ILE A 129 -12.04 -0.43 7.53
C ILE A 129 -12.36 -1.92 7.30
N PRO A 130 -13.65 -2.33 7.19
CA PRO A 130 -13.99 -3.70 6.79
C PRO A 130 -13.24 -4.11 5.52
N PHE A 131 -12.74 -5.34 5.49
CA PHE A 131 -11.76 -5.76 4.49
C PHE A 131 -12.28 -5.66 3.07
N GLU A 132 -13.54 -6.05 2.87
CA GLU A 132 -14.19 -6.13 1.57
C GLU A 132 -14.30 -4.76 0.86
N VAL A 133 -14.13 -3.67 1.61
CA VAL A 133 -14.21 -2.30 1.10
C VAL A 133 -12.98 -1.47 1.48
N ASN A 134 -11.88 -2.09 1.91
CA ASN A 134 -10.71 -1.38 2.40
C ASN A 134 -9.75 -0.98 1.25
N PRO A 135 -9.69 0.31 0.85
CA PRO A 135 -8.79 0.76 -0.20
C PRO A 135 -7.30 0.76 0.21
N GLN A 136 -6.97 0.54 1.48
CA GLN A 136 -5.59 0.57 1.98
C GLN A 136 -4.83 -0.71 1.69
N TYR A 137 -5.51 -1.86 1.62
CA TYR A 137 -4.85 -3.16 1.54
C TYR A 137 -4.04 -3.40 0.28
N PRO A 138 -4.44 -2.94 -0.93
CA PRO A 138 -3.58 -3.03 -2.10
C PRO A 138 -2.17 -2.48 -1.84
N ILE A 139 -2.07 -1.30 -1.23
CA ILE A 139 -0.79 -0.65 -0.91
C ILE A 139 -0.03 -1.43 0.17
N ILE A 140 -0.71 -1.86 1.25
CA ILE A 140 -0.04 -2.62 2.31
C ILE A 140 0.48 -3.97 1.80
N TYR A 141 -0.26 -4.63 0.91
CA TYR A 141 0.19 -5.85 0.26
C TYR A 141 1.38 -5.61 -0.65
N HIS A 142 1.32 -4.58 -1.50
CA HIS A 142 2.43 -4.16 -2.34
C HIS A 142 3.72 -4.01 -1.52
N GLU A 143 3.68 -3.17 -0.49
CA GLU A 143 4.83 -2.92 0.37
C GLU A 143 5.29 -4.17 1.13
N TYR A 144 4.36 -5.03 1.54
CA TYR A 144 4.72 -6.27 2.22
C TYR A 144 5.43 -7.25 1.29
N ILE A 145 5.10 -7.24 0.00
CA ILE A 145 5.83 -8.05 -0.99
C ILE A 145 7.26 -7.54 -1.16
N HIS A 146 7.50 -6.23 -1.22
CA HIS A 146 8.87 -5.70 -1.19
C HIS A 146 9.63 -6.18 0.04
N TYR A 147 8.99 -6.17 1.21
CA TYR A 147 9.59 -6.70 2.42
C TYR A 147 9.95 -8.18 2.31
N LEU A 148 9.06 -9.03 1.79
CA LEU A 148 9.38 -10.45 1.58
C LEU A 148 10.52 -10.62 0.58
N ILE A 149 10.50 -9.87 -0.53
CA ILE A 149 11.55 -9.89 -1.56
C ILE A 149 12.90 -9.47 -0.98
N SER A 150 12.92 -8.51 -0.04
CA SER A 150 14.16 -8.07 0.63
C SER A 150 14.85 -9.17 1.45
N LYS A 151 14.14 -10.27 1.75
CA LYS A 151 14.71 -11.45 2.43
C LYS A 151 15.41 -12.40 1.47
N HIS A 152 15.24 -12.22 0.17
CA HIS A 152 15.91 -13.01 -0.83
C HIS A 152 17.40 -12.61 -0.91
N SER A 153 18.29 -13.60 -1.08
CA SER A 153 19.75 -13.35 -1.08
C SER A 153 20.28 -12.81 -2.41
N SER A 154 19.55 -13.01 -3.50
CA SER A 154 19.91 -12.48 -4.82
C SER A 154 19.53 -11.00 -4.97
N THR A 155 20.25 -10.29 -5.83
CA THR A 155 19.86 -8.95 -6.27
C THR A 155 18.63 -9.09 -7.18
N ILE A 156 17.52 -8.50 -6.75
CA ILE A 156 16.26 -8.54 -7.48
C ILE A 156 16.14 -7.24 -8.29
N PRO A 157 15.97 -7.33 -9.62
CA PRO A 157 15.76 -6.15 -10.45
C PRO A 157 14.52 -5.36 -10.06
N ASN A 158 14.55 -4.04 -10.23
CA ASN A 158 13.43 -3.16 -9.87
C ASN A 158 12.15 -3.54 -10.60
N TRP A 159 12.21 -3.81 -11.91
CA TRP A 159 11.02 -4.22 -12.66
C TRP A 159 10.38 -5.50 -12.12
N TYR A 160 11.19 -6.42 -11.59
CA TYR A 160 10.69 -7.67 -11.00
C TYR A 160 10.05 -7.37 -9.65
N ASN A 161 10.74 -6.59 -8.82
CA ASN A 161 10.29 -6.23 -7.47
C ASN A 161 8.95 -5.51 -7.51
N GLU A 162 8.88 -4.44 -8.32
CA GLU A 162 7.66 -3.67 -8.57
C GLU A 162 6.58 -4.52 -9.23
N GLY A 163 6.92 -5.21 -10.33
CA GLY A 163 5.95 -6.00 -11.07
C GLY A 163 5.29 -7.07 -10.21
N LEU A 164 6.05 -7.75 -9.35
CA LEU A 164 5.53 -8.77 -8.44
C LEU A 164 4.71 -8.15 -7.31
N ALA A 165 5.21 -7.10 -6.64
CA ALA A 165 4.47 -6.39 -5.60
C ALA A 165 3.09 -5.91 -6.10
N THR A 166 3.10 -5.34 -7.28
CA THR A 166 1.92 -4.85 -7.96
C THR A 166 0.90 -5.94 -8.34
N MET A 167 1.33 -7.19 -8.55
CA MET A 167 0.39 -8.31 -8.76
C MET A 167 -0.45 -8.60 -7.50
N PHE A 168 0.14 -8.41 -6.31
CA PHE A 168 -0.52 -8.67 -5.03
C PHE A 168 -1.45 -7.55 -4.57
N GLU A 169 -1.44 -6.39 -5.22
CA GLU A 169 -2.43 -5.33 -5.00
C GLU A 169 -3.87 -5.81 -5.27
N THR A 170 -4.03 -6.88 -6.04
CA THR A 170 -5.34 -7.50 -6.35
C THR A 170 -5.57 -8.82 -5.62
N PHE A 171 -4.81 -9.09 -4.57
CA PHE A 171 -5.02 -10.24 -3.71
C PHE A 171 -6.38 -10.13 -3.03
N GLU A 172 -7.18 -11.18 -3.15
CA GLU A 172 -8.47 -11.28 -2.46
C GLU A 172 -8.56 -12.63 -1.76
N LEU A 173 -9.02 -12.61 -0.50
CA LEU A 173 -9.45 -13.79 0.22
C LEU A 173 -10.97 -13.75 0.38
N SER A 174 -11.66 -14.75 -0.16
CA SER A 174 -13.11 -14.88 0.00
C SER A 174 -13.48 -16.34 0.13
N ASN A 175 -14.22 -16.68 1.20
CA ASN A 175 -14.74 -18.04 1.44
C ASN A 175 -13.65 -19.14 1.36
N GLY A 176 -12.46 -18.88 1.91
CA GLY A 176 -11.32 -19.82 1.88
C GLY A 176 -10.66 -20.01 0.50
N LYS A 177 -11.04 -19.17 -0.46
CA LYS A 177 -10.45 -19.11 -1.81
C LYS A 177 -9.67 -17.82 -1.96
N ILE A 178 -8.45 -17.95 -2.44
CA ILE A 178 -7.57 -16.85 -2.79
C ILE A 178 -7.68 -16.58 -4.28
N THR A 179 -7.81 -15.32 -4.65
CA THR A 179 -7.65 -14.81 -6.01
C THR A 179 -6.33 -14.04 -6.08
N PHE A 180 -5.55 -14.27 -7.14
CA PHE A 180 -4.25 -13.63 -7.33
C PHE A 180 -4.05 -13.22 -8.79
N GLY A 181 -3.49 -12.02 -8.99
CA GLY A 181 -3.14 -11.50 -10.30
C GLY A 181 -4.35 -11.09 -11.14
N ASN A 182 -5.44 -10.68 -10.49
CA ASN A 182 -6.58 -10.10 -11.20
C ASN A 182 -6.11 -8.83 -11.93
N PRO A 183 -6.44 -8.64 -13.22
CA PRO A 183 -5.99 -7.45 -13.93
C PRO A 183 -6.58 -6.17 -13.34
N GLN A 184 -5.71 -5.22 -13.02
CA GLN A 184 -6.18 -3.90 -12.60
C GLN A 184 -6.69 -3.14 -13.81
N TYR A 185 -8.01 -2.92 -13.85
CA TYR A 185 -8.67 -2.37 -15.04
C TYR A 185 -8.05 -1.06 -15.51
N HIS A 186 -7.80 -0.10 -14.61
CA HIS A 186 -7.23 1.21 -14.97
C HIS A 186 -5.85 1.07 -15.64
N ARG A 187 -4.95 0.29 -15.04
CA ARG A 187 -3.60 0.06 -15.53
C ARG A 187 -3.61 -0.74 -16.83
N TRP A 188 -4.45 -1.76 -16.90
CA TRP A 188 -4.59 -2.58 -18.09
C TRP A 188 -5.11 -1.77 -19.27
N MET A 189 -6.15 -0.96 -19.08
CA MET A 189 -6.68 -0.08 -20.14
C MET A 189 -5.67 0.98 -20.56
N PHE A 190 -4.95 1.59 -19.63
CA PHE A 190 -3.86 2.51 -19.93
C PHE A 190 -2.81 1.85 -20.84
N LEU A 191 -2.34 0.65 -20.49
CA LEU A 191 -1.36 -0.08 -21.29
C LEU A 191 -1.87 -0.51 -22.67
N LYS A 192 -3.17 -0.82 -22.76
CA LYS A 192 -3.82 -1.26 -24.01
C LYS A 192 -4.02 -0.10 -24.99
N HIS A 193 -4.26 1.11 -24.50
CA HIS A 193 -4.74 2.22 -25.34
C HIS A 193 -3.83 3.44 -25.41
N GLU A 194 -3.06 3.73 -24.35
CA GLU A 194 -2.42 5.04 -24.16
C GLU A 194 -0.91 4.95 -23.94
N ALA A 195 -0.40 3.79 -23.53
CA ALA A 195 0.97 3.69 -23.04
C ALA A 195 2.06 3.82 -24.11
N ASN A 196 3.08 4.62 -23.79
CA ASN A 196 4.33 4.74 -24.55
C ASN A 196 5.38 3.77 -23.99
N TRP A 197 5.41 2.57 -24.54
CA TRP A 197 6.25 1.46 -24.07
C TRP A 197 7.75 1.80 -23.96
N ILE A 198 8.30 1.73 -22.73
CA ILE A 198 9.74 1.77 -22.48
C ILE A 198 10.40 0.60 -23.25
N PRO A 199 11.50 0.85 -23.97
CA PRO A 199 12.26 -0.21 -24.62
C PRO A 199 12.62 -1.32 -23.63
N MET A 200 12.26 -2.57 -23.96
CA MET A 200 12.40 -3.70 -23.04
C MET A 200 13.86 -3.94 -22.64
N ARG A 201 14.81 -3.63 -23.52
CA ARG A 201 16.24 -3.67 -23.19
C ARG A 201 16.57 -2.73 -22.03
N GLU A 202 16.22 -1.45 -22.13
CA GLU A 202 16.43 -0.46 -21.06
C GLU A 202 15.73 -0.87 -19.76
N PHE A 203 14.51 -1.42 -19.89
CA PHE A 203 13.69 -1.86 -18.78
C PHE A 203 14.30 -3.05 -18.02
N LEU A 204 14.76 -4.08 -18.73
CA LEU A 204 15.37 -5.27 -18.14
C LEU A 204 16.73 -5.00 -17.50
N PHE A 205 17.40 -3.92 -17.92
CA PHE A 205 18.72 -3.50 -17.42
C PHE A 205 18.60 -2.54 -16.21
N ASP A 206 17.38 -2.30 -15.70
CA ASP A 206 17.09 -1.35 -14.62
C ASP A 206 17.64 0.06 -14.84
N GLN A 207 17.68 0.51 -16.11
CA GLN A 207 18.13 1.85 -16.47
C GLN A 207 17.03 2.90 -16.31
N ILE A 208 16.03 2.62 -15.47
CA ILE A 208 14.83 3.43 -15.28
C ILE A 208 14.85 4.07 -13.89
N ASP A 209 14.61 5.37 -13.87
CA ASP A 209 14.39 6.10 -12.62
C ASP A 209 12.94 5.87 -12.17
N TYR A 210 12.76 4.99 -11.19
CA TYR A 210 11.46 4.73 -10.57
C TYR A 210 11.04 5.84 -9.57
N ILE A 211 11.98 6.65 -9.08
CA ILE A 211 11.75 7.65 -8.03
C ILE A 211 11.13 8.93 -8.60
N HIS A 212 11.59 9.36 -9.78
CA HIS A 212 11.10 10.58 -10.43
C HIS A 212 9.95 10.34 -11.42
N ASN A 213 9.68 9.07 -11.76
CA ASN A 213 8.53 8.66 -12.58
C ASN A 213 7.44 8.07 -11.68
N ASN A 214 6.94 8.85 -10.71
CA ASN A 214 6.15 8.37 -9.56
C ASN A 214 4.70 8.90 -9.50
N ASP A 215 4.14 9.35 -10.62
CA ASP A 215 2.69 9.49 -10.75
C ASP A 215 2.03 8.10 -10.77
N GLU A 216 0.89 7.92 -10.09
CA GLU A 216 0.22 6.62 -9.80
C GLU A 216 -0.08 5.72 -11.02
N LEU A 217 0.16 6.21 -12.25
CA LEU A 217 -0.10 5.59 -13.55
C LEU A 217 1.15 5.56 -14.45
N THR A 218 2.35 5.72 -13.90
CA THR A 218 3.55 5.82 -14.74
C THR A 218 3.80 4.55 -15.54
N HIS A 219 4.50 4.78 -16.64
CA HIS A 219 4.80 3.74 -17.61
C HIS A 219 5.62 2.59 -17.00
N ALA A 220 6.51 2.88 -16.05
CA ALA A 220 7.42 1.88 -15.48
C ALA A 220 6.70 0.85 -14.61
N HIS A 221 5.91 1.26 -13.60
CA HIS A 221 5.14 0.32 -12.77
C HIS A 221 4.08 -0.42 -13.60
N SER A 222 3.44 0.28 -14.55
CA SER A 222 2.48 -0.33 -15.46
C SER A 222 3.12 -1.42 -16.33
N GLN A 223 4.28 -1.12 -16.93
CA GLN A 223 5.03 -2.09 -17.73
C GLN A 223 5.59 -3.23 -16.87
N ALA A 224 6.05 -2.96 -15.64
CA ALA A 224 6.49 -3.98 -14.68
C ALA A 224 5.38 -4.98 -14.39
N TRP A 225 4.18 -4.48 -14.09
CA TRP A 225 2.99 -5.31 -13.91
C TRP A 225 2.68 -6.14 -15.16
N ALA A 226 2.66 -5.54 -16.35
CA ALA A 226 2.35 -6.28 -17.59
C ALA A 226 3.37 -7.36 -17.91
N LEU A 227 4.66 -7.06 -17.69
CA LEU A 227 5.74 -8.02 -17.89
C LEU A 227 5.64 -9.18 -16.90
N MET A 228 5.40 -8.89 -15.61
CA MET A 228 5.20 -9.93 -14.59
C MET A 228 3.95 -10.76 -14.87
N HIS A 229 2.83 -10.13 -15.22
CA HIS A 229 1.58 -10.79 -15.58
C HIS A 229 1.77 -11.72 -16.79
N TYR A 230 2.52 -11.28 -17.81
CA TYR A 230 2.92 -12.12 -18.95
C TYR A 230 3.81 -13.30 -18.53
N PHE A 231 4.81 -13.10 -17.67
CA PHE A 231 5.66 -14.21 -17.22
C PHE A 231 4.93 -15.24 -16.35
N ILE A 232 3.87 -14.84 -15.65
CA ILE A 232 3.06 -15.76 -14.84
C ILE A 232 1.99 -16.46 -15.70
N PHE A 233 1.29 -15.72 -16.57
CA PHE A 233 0.08 -16.23 -17.24
C PHE A 233 0.08 -16.15 -18.77
N GLY A 234 1.14 -15.62 -19.37
CA GLY A 234 1.31 -15.50 -20.82
C GLY A 234 1.56 -16.84 -21.52
N LYS A 235 1.90 -16.75 -22.81
CA LYS A 235 2.06 -17.90 -23.72
C LYS A 235 3.05 -18.95 -23.19
N GLU A 236 4.07 -18.50 -22.46
CA GLU A 236 5.08 -19.36 -21.83
C GLU A 236 5.15 -19.17 -20.31
N GLY A 237 4.01 -18.89 -19.65
CA GLY A 237 3.95 -18.63 -18.22
C GLY A 237 4.76 -19.65 -17.40
N ASN A 238 5.92 -19.25 -16.90
CA ASN A 238 6.90 -20.14 -16.29
C ASN A 238 7.84 -19.38 -15.34
N MET A 239 7.44 -19.33 -14.07
CA MET A 239 8.23 -18.68 -13.02
C MET A 239 9.59 -19.35 -12.79
N ALA A 240 9.76 -20.64 -13.11
CA ALA A 240 11.05 -21.30 -12.99
C ALA A 240 12.05 -20.79 -14.07
N LYS A 241 11.59 -20.59 -15.31
CA LYS A 241 12.40 -19.92 -16.35
C LYS A 241 12.74 -18.48 -15.96
N LEU A 242 11.78 -17.76 -15.37
CA LEU A 242 12.03 -16.40 -14.88
C LEU A 242 13.10 -16.38 -13.79
N GLY A 243 13.00 -17.29 -12.81
CA GLY A 243 14.02 -17.49 -11.79
C GLY A 243 15.39 -17.84 -12.38
N GLN A 244 15.42 -18.67 -13.43
CA GLN A 244 16.66 -18.99 -14.15
C GLN A 244 17.26 -17.77 -14.86
N TYR A 245 16.44 -16.93 -15.50
CA TYR A 245 16.89 -15.67 -16.10
C TYR A 245 17.51 -14.74 -15.05
N ILE A 246 16.80 -14.52 -13.94
CA ILE A 246 17.30 -13.71 -12.81
C ILE A 246 18.61 -14.27 -12.26
N TYR A 247 18.70 -15.60 -12.13
CA TYR A 247 19.92 -16.28 -11.69
C TYR A 247 21.10 -16.01 -12.63
N LEU A 248 20.92 -16.16 -13.95
CA LEU A 248 21.99 -15.92 -14.93
C LEU A 248 22.48 -14.47 -14.87
N VAL A 249 21.56 -13.50 -14.85
CA VAL A 249 21.89 -12.08 -14.74
C VAL A 249 22.66 -11.78 -13.46
N ASN A 250 22.22 -12.30 -12.31
CA ASN A 250 22.93 -12.17 -11.03
C ASN A 250 24.35 -12.75 -11.04
N ASN A 251 24.64 -13.70 -11.92
CA ASN A 251 25.96 -14.30 -12.11
C ASN A 251 26.78 -13.60 -13.21
N GLY A 252 26.39 -12.39 -13.64
CA GLY A 252 27.15 -11.55 -14.56
C GLY A 252 26.98 -11.91 -16.04
N TYR A 253 26.00 -12.74 -16.38
CA TYR A 253 25.66 -12.98 -17.79
C TYR A 253 25.02 -11.73 -18.40
N ASP A 254 25.34 -11.49 -19.67
CA ASP A 254 24.66 -10.48 -20.47
C ASP A 254 23.15 -10.77 -20.57
N HIS A 255 22.32 -9.74 -20.34
CA HIS A 255 20.86 -9.87 -20.24
C HIS A 255 20.24 -10.42 -21.53
N ASP A 256 20.70 -9.96 -22.71
CA ASP A 256 20.15 -10.43 -24.00
C ASP A 256 20.45 -11.93 -24.18
N LYS A 257 21.68 -12.35 -23.88
CA LYS A 257 22.07 -13.77 -23.95
C LYS A 257 21.32 -14.63 -22.91
N ALA A 258 21.14 -14.10 -21.71
CA ALA A 258 20.36 -14.77 -20.66
C ALA A 258 18.90 -14.94 -21.10
N LEU A 259 18.27 -13.89 -21.65
CA LEU A 259 16.90 -13.94 -22.13
C LEU A 259 16.74 -14.91 -23.31
N LEU A 260 17.66 -14.84 -24.28
CA LEU A 260 17.65 -15.74 -25.44
C LEU A 260 17.83 -17.21 -25.02
N SER A 261 18.72 -17.50 -24.08
CA SER A 261 18.96 -18.88 -23.63
C SER A 261 17.84 -19.46 -22.76
N THR A 262 17.05 -18.62 -22.07
CA THR A 262 15.98 -19.06 -21.16
C THR A 262 14.60 -19.06 -21.83
N PHE A 263 14.28 -18.01 -22.57
CA PHE A 263 12.99 -17.79 -23.21
C PHE A 263 13.04 -17.89 -24.73
N GLY A 264 14.21 -17.89 -25.36
CA GLY A 264 14.31 -17.93 -26.82
C GLY A 264 13.87 -16.62 -27.48
N LEU A 265 13.92 -15.51 -26.76
CA LEU A 265 13.45 -14.20 -27.20
C LEU A 265 14.55 -13.14 -27.10
N THR A 266 14.56 -12.18 -28.04
CA THR A 266 15.23 -10.90 -27.81
C THR A 266 14.36 -9.97 -26.94
N PRO A 267 14.92 -8.90 -26.34
CA PRO A 267 14.13 -7.91 -25.61
C PRO A 267 12.99 -7.32 -26.46
N GLU A 268 13.23 -7.04 -27.74
CA GLU A 268 12.25 -6.48 -28.66
C GLU A 268 11.10 -7.46 -28.93
N GLU A 269 11.42 -8.75 -29.13
CA GLU A 269 10.41 -9.80 -29.31
C GLU A 269 9.57 -9.97 -28.04
N LEU A 270 10.20 -9.97 -26.86
CA LEU A 270 9.50 -10.00 -25.57
C LEU A 270 8.55 -8.80 -25.43
N LEU A 271 8.98 -7.60 -25.81
CA LEU A 271 8.12 -6.42 -25.78
C LEU A 271 6.87 -6.60 -26.65
N GLN A 272 7.02 -7.17 -27.85
CA GLN A 272 5.90 -7.43 -28.76
C GLN A 272 4.96 -8.51 -28.21
N GLU A 273 5.51 -9.57 -27.58
CA GLU A 273 4.72 -10.59 -26.89
C GLU A 273 3.89 -9.97 -25.76
N VAL A 274 4.49 -9.14 -24.91
CA VAL A 274 3.80 -8.47 -23.78
C VAL A 274 2.72 -7.50 -24.29
N LYS A 275 3.00 -6.70 -25.33
CA LYS A 275 2.00 -5.82 -25.95
C LYS A 275 0.80 -6.60 -26.49
N ARG A 276 1.06 -7.70 -27.21
CA ARG A 276 0.01 -8.58 -27.75
C ARG A 276 -0.76 -9.29 -26.65
N TYR A 277 -0.10 -9.61 -25.56
CA TYR A 277 -0.73 -10.19 -24.39
C TYR A 277 -1.72 -9.21 -23.76
N VAL A 278 -1.27 -7.99 -23.47
CA VAL A 278 -2.08 -6.90 -22.90
C VAL A 278 -3.24 -6.50 -23.82
N SER A 279 -3.10 -6.61 -25.14
CA SER A 279 -4.15 -6.23 -26.09
C SER A 279 -5.35 -7.18 -26.14
N LYS A 280 -5.30 -8.34 -25.48
CA LYS A 280 -6.42 -9.29 -25.39
C LYS A 280 -7.68 -8.63 -24.80
N ASP A 281 -8.83 -9.25 -25.02
CA ASP A 281 -10.11 -8.78 -24.46
C ASP A 281 -10.35 -9.24 -23.02
N ALA A 282 -9.61 -10.26 -22.59
CA ALA A 282 -9.59 -10.74 -21.22
C ALA A 282 -8.17 -11.20 -20.89
N LEU A 283 -7.75 -10.93 -19.65
CA LEU A 283 -6.51 -11.45 -19.08
C LEU A 283 -6.83 -12.46 -17.97
N PRO A 284 -6.06 -13.56 -17.89
CA PRO A 284 -6.25 -14.59 -16.87
C PRO A 284 -5.87 -14.09 -15.47
N TYR A 285 -6.31 -14.85 -14.46
CA TYR A 285 -5.91 -14.73 -13.07
C TYR A 285 -5.87 -16.13 -12.45
N SER A 286 -5.21 -16.27 -11.30
CA SER A 286 -5.16 -17.54 -10.58
C SER A 286 -6.16 -17.55 -9.44
N THR A 287 -6.67 -18.76 -9.13
CA THR A 287 -7.34 -18.99 -7.86
C THR A 287 -6.83 -20.25 -7.20
N MET A 288 -6.73 -20.22 -5.88
CA MET A 288 -6.28 -21.36 -5.09
C MET A 288 -7.07 -21.47 -3.79
N LYS A 289 -7.27 -22.71 -3.33
CA LYS A 289 -7.80 -22.95 -1.98
C LYS A 289 -6.66 -22.82 -1.00
N ILE A 290 -6.90 -22.16 0.12
CA ILE A 290 -5.97 -22.17 1.24
C ILE A 290 -6.33 -23.30 2.21
N GLU A 291 -5.32 -23.96 2.75
CA GLU A 291 -5.50 -25.00 3.76
C GLU A 291 -5.96 -24.38 5.08
N ALA A 292 -6.89 -25.05 5.77
CA ALA A 292 -7.42 -24.57 7.05
C ALA A 292 -6.32 -24.38 8.13
N ALA A 293 -5.22 -25.13 8.03
CA ALA A 293 -4.08 -25.00 8.94
C ALA A 293 -3.39 -23.62 8.85
N ALA A 294 -3.39 -22.98 7.68
CA ALA A 294 -2.87 -21.62 7.53
C ALA A 294 -3.81 -20.54 8.10
N ILE A 295 -5.07 -20.90 8.38
CA ILE A 295 -6.09 -20.01 8.97
C ILE A 295 -6.13 -20.16 10.51
N ASN A 296 -5.80 -21.35 11.03
CA ASN A 296 -5.94 -21.71 12.44
C ASN A 296 -4.62 -21.63 13.22
N THR A 297 -3.94 -20.49 13.15
CA THR A 297 -2.82 -20.19 14.06
C THR A 297 -3.34 -19.66 15.41
N PRO A 298 -2.62 -19.86 16.52
CA PRO A 298 -3.00 -19.27 17.80
C PRO A 298 -2.84 -17.76 17.76
N TYR A 299 -3.85 -17.05 18.27
CA TYR A 299 -3.81 -15.59 18.46
C TYR A 299 -3.92 -15.29 19.96
N HIS A 300 -2.97 -14.53 20.48
CA HIS A 300 -2.98 -14.09 21.86
C HIS A 300 -3.38 -12.62 21.92
N VAL A 301 -4.56 -12.36 22.48
CA VAL A 301 -5.06 -10.99 22.70
C VAL A 301 -4.85 -10.63 24.16
N ARG A 302 -4.29 -9.45 24.40
CA ARG A 302 -4.22 -8.86 25.73
C ARG A 302 -4.46 -7.36 25.68
N SER A 303 -5.05 -6.81 26.71
CA SER A 303 -5.03 -5.35 26.93
C SER A 303 -3.61 -4.91 27.25
N LEU A 304 -3.19 -3.78 26.70
CA LEU A 304 -1.94 -3.14 27.09
C LEU A 304 -2.13 -2.40 28.41
N LYS A 305 -1.09 -2.37 29.23
CA LYS A 305 -1.02 -1.40 30.34
C LYS A 305 -0.83 0.00 29.76
N GLU A 306 -1.26 1.03 30.48
CA GLU A 306 -1.19 2.41 29.99
C GLU A 306 0.23 2.82 29.55
N ASN A 307 1.25 2.41 30.30
CA ASN A 307 2.65 2.68 29.96
C ASN A 307 3.11 1.93 28.71
N GLU A 308 2.64 0.71 28.48
CA GLU A 308 2.94 -0.08 27.27
C GLU A 308 2.28 0.55 26.04
N ALA A 309 0.99 0.93 26.15
CA ALA A 309 0.26 1.62 25.10
C ALA A 309 0.92 2.96 24.75
N ARG A 310 1.29 3.75 25.78
CA ARG A 310 2.03 5.01 25.60
C ARG A 310 3.33 4.80 24.85
N GLN A 311 4.12 3.78 25.23
CA GLN A 311 5.39 3.49 24.57
C GLN A 311 5.18 3.11 23.10
N ALA A 312 4.25 2.20 22.81
CA ALA A 312 3.96 1.76 21.43
C ALA A 312 3.56 2.95 20.54
N ILE A 313 2.72 3.84 21.04
CA ILE A 313 2.28 5.06 20.33
C ILE A 313 3.44 6.05 20.16
N GLN A 314 4.25 6.25 21.20
CA GLN A 314 5.40 7.15 21.15
C GLN A 314 6.44 6.66 20.14
N ASP A 315 6.68 5.35 20.05
CA ASP A 315 7.60 4.75 19.09
C ASP A 315 7.16 5.06 17.65
N LEU A 316 5.88 4.86 17.33
CA LEU A 316 5.34 5.18 16.00
C LEU A 316 5.40 6.68 15.72
N LYS A 317 5.04 7.52 16.70
CA LYS A 317 5.09 8.97 16.57
C LYS A 317 6.52 9.46 16.25
N ASN A 318 7.52 8.93 16.95
CA ASN A 318 8.93 9.27 16.71
C ASN A 318 9.37 8.91 15.29
N GLN A 319 8.91 7.78 14.74
CA GLN A 319 9.22 7.42 13.35
C GLN A 319 8.62 8.43 12.36
N ILE A 320 7.37 8.82 12.57
CA ILE A 320 6.64 9.69 11.64
C ILE A 320 7.11 11.13 11.70
N ASP A 321 7.41 11.64 12.89
CA ASP A 321 7.98 12.97 13.02
C ASP A 321 9.35 13.03 12.33
N GLY A 322 10.22 12.04 12.52
CA GLY A 322 11.50 11.96 11.82
C GLY A 322 11.37 11.85 10.30
N PHE A 323 10.37 11.12 9.79
CA PHE A 323 10.07 11.07 8.36
C PHE A 323 9.65 12.44 7.80
N ARG A 324 8.73 13.13 8.47
CA ARG A 324 8.26 14.47 8.07
C ARG A 324 9.38 15.51 8.09
N ASP A 325 10.25 15.45 9.09
CA ASP A 325 11.39 16.36 9.22
C ASP A 325 12.36 16.17 8.05
N ASN A 326 12.69 14.92 7.69
CA ASN A 326 13.56 14.62 6.55
C ASN A 326 12.98 15.10 5.23
N ALA A 327 11.69 14.83 4.97
CA ALA A 327 11.01 15.30 3.77
C ALA A 327 11.03 16.84 3.66
N SER A 328 10.76 17.54 4.77
CA SER A 328 10.78 19.01 4.81
C SER A 328 12.16 19.62 4.57
N ASN A 329 13.23 18.87 4.85
CA ASN A 329 14.61 19.31 4.63
C ASN A 329 15.05 19.07 3.18
N GLN A 330 14.57 18.02 2.52
CA GLN A 330 14.80 17.80 1.08
C GLN A 330 14.13 18.91 0.24
N ASP A 331 12.87 19.25 0.55
CA ASP A 331 12.13 20.35 -0.12
C ASP A 331 12.80 21.74 0.00
N LYS A 332 13.68 21.92 1.01
CA LYS A 332 14.43 23.16 1.23
C LYS A 332 15.79 23.18 0.55
N GLN A 333 16.36 22.02 0.22
CA GLN A 333 17.64 21.93 -0.49
C GLN A 333 17.47 21.98 -2.01
N GLU A 334 16.27 21.68 -2.51
CA GLU A 334 15.90 21.76 -3.93
C GLU A 334 15.35 23.15 -4.36
N LYS A 335 15.30 24.11 -3.44
CA LYS A 335 14.97 25.53 -3.68
C LYS A 335 16.19 26.41 -3.47
#